data_AF-A0A9E4YMX0-F1
#
_entry.id   AF-A0A9E4YMX0-F1
#
_cell.length_a   1.000
_cell.length_b   1.000
_cell.length_c   1.000
_cell.angle_alpha   90.00
_cell.angle_beta   90.00
_cell.angle_gamma   90.00
#
_symmetry.space_group_name_H-M   'P 1'
#
loop_
_entity.id
_entity.type
_entity.pdbx_description
1 polymer ?
#
loop_
_entity_poly.entity_id
_entity_poly.type
_entity_poly.pdbx_seq_one_letter_code
_entity_poly.pdbx_strand_id
1 'polypeptide(L)'
;MRRERIAPVVRIFLATSFLVGVAAFLWLGSGSQSSTPASAATFQITVGNNWFCDSSFQNGDCELEVAVGDEVTWLFDSAVTHTTTECTGACGSVIGDPGSRLWDSGPMTSGILSQSFDTPGVFQ
;
A
#
# COMPACT_ATOMS: atom_id res chain seq x y z
N MET A 1 14.20 -84.35 -28.87
CA MET A 1 14.90 -83.38 -27.99
C MET A 1 13.81 -82.62 -27.24
N ARG A 2 13.18 -83.13 -26.17
CA ARG A 2 13.62 -83.22 -24.76
C ARG A 2 14.46 -82.03 -24.27
N ARG A 3 13.80 -81.09 -23.59
CA ARG A 3 14.28 -80.40 -22.37
C ARG A 3 13.07 -79.77 -21.67
N GLU A 4 12.52 -80.55 -20.75
CA GLU A 4 11.70 -80.08 -19.64
C GLU A 4 12.56 -79.16 -18.75
N ARG A 5 11.99 -78.05 -18.26
CA ARG A 5 12.53 -77.36 -17.09
C ARG A 5 11.44 -77.23 -16.03
N ILE A 6 11.83 -77.70 -14.87
CA ILE A 6 11.10 -77.90 -13.62
C ILE A 6 11.07 -76.57 -12.83
N ALA A 7 10.02 -76.41 -12.02
CA ALA A 7 9.64 -75.24 -11.21
C ALA A 7 10.70 -74.78 -10.17
N PRO A 8 10.44 -73.68 -9.43
CA PRO A 8 9.77 -73.92 -8.15
C PRO A 8 8.63 -72.95 -7.81
N VAL A 9 7.62 -73.59 -7.23
CA VAL A 9 6.51 -73.05 -6.46
C VAL A 9 7.06 -72.27 -5.25
N VAL A 10 6.76 -70.97 -5.17
CA VAL A 10 6.96 -70.18 -3.95
C VAL A 10 5.59 -69.96 -3.29
N ARG A 11 5.33 -70.77 -2.26
CA ARG A 11 4.19 -70.62 -1.34
C ARG A 11 4.59 -69.61 -0.27
N ILE A 12 4.00 -68.42 -0.27
CA ILE A 12 4.10 -67.49 0.86
C ILE A 12 2.79 -67.55 1.63
N PHE A 13 2.92 -67.87 2.92
CA PHE A 13 1.87 -68.04 3.90
C PHE A 13 1.15 -66.72 4.20
N LEU A 14 -0.18 -66.80 4.37
CA LEU A 14 -0.98 -65.77 5.04
C LEU A 14 -0.49 -65.58 6.48
N ALA A 15 -0.38 -64.32 6.93
CA ALA A 15 -0.46 -63.96 8.33
C ALA A 15 -1.43 -62.77 8.50
N THR A 16 -2.41 -63.02 9.35
CA THR A 16 -3.58 -62.23 9.69
C THR A 16 -3.30 -61.10 10.69
N SER A 17 -3.93 -59.96 10.44
CA SER A 17 -4.61 -59.08 11.41
C SER A 17 -3.82 -58.14 12.33
N PHE A 18 -4.49 -56.98 12.53
CA PHE A 18 -4.47 -56.07 13.67
C PHE A 18 -3.36 -55.01 13.73
N LEU A 19 -3.72 -53.76 13.42
CA LEU A 19 -3.58 -52.66 14.38
C LEU A 19 -4.41 -51.44 13.95
N VAL A 20 -5.25 -51.04 14.90
CA VAL A 20 -6.11 -49.87 14.94
C VAL A 20 -5.26 -48.60 15.09
N GLY A 21 -5.69 -47.53 14.41
CA GLY A 21 -5.56 -46.16 14.91
C GLY A 21 -4.39 -45.33 14.38
N VAL A 22 -4.67 -44.44 13.43
CA VAL A 22 -3.96 -43.16 13.32
C VAL A 22 -4.93 -42.04 12.93
N ALA A 23 -5.21 -41.21 13.93
CA ALA A 23 -5.40 -39.76 13.89
C ALA A 23 -6.42 -39.13 12.92
N ALA A 24 -7.57 -38.77 13.51
CA ALA A 24 -8.27 -37.53 13.21
C ALA A 24 -7.32 -36.33 13.38
N PHE A 25 -6.84 -35.74 12.29
CA PHE A 25 -6.07 -34.48 12.32
C PHE A 25 -6.15 -33.69 11.01
N LEU A 26 -7.31 -33.66 10.35
CA LEU A 26 -7.52 -32.91 9.10
C LEU A 26 -8.52 -31.75 9.24
N TRP A 27 -8.63 -31.16 10.44
CA TRP A 27 -9.58 -30.07 10.69
C TRP A 27 -8.99 -28.90 11.50
N LEU A 28 -7.75 -28.50 11.20
CA LEU A 28 -7.20 -27.22 11.66
C LEU A 28 -6.50 -26.55 10.49
N GLY A 29 -7.01 -25.39 10.07
CA GLY A 29 -6.23 -24.47 9.23
C GLY A 29 -6.95 -23.75 8.10
N SER A 30 -8.27 -23.55 8.15
CA SER A 30 -8.88 -22.43 7.40
C SER A 30 -8.88 -21.18 8.28
N GLY A 31 -7.66 -20.71 8.59
CA GLY A 31 -7.48 -19.38 9.14
C GLY A 31 -7.75 -18.38 8.03
N SER A 32 -9.00 -17.94 7.92
CA SER A 32 -9.32 -16.70 7.20
C SER A 32 -8.57 -15.59 7.91
N GLN A 33 -7.40 -15.23 7.38
CA GLN A 33 -6.71 -14.01 7.77
C GLN A 33 -7.65 -12.87 7.35
N SER A 34 -8.49 -12.44 8.29
CA SER A 34 -9.17 -11.17 8.19
C SER A 34 -8.08 -10.11 8.13
N SER A 35 -7.72 -9.70 6.92
CA SER A 35 -6.91 -8.51 6.71
C SER A 35 -7.75 -7.34 7.23
N THR A 36 -7.52 -6.93 8.47
CA THR A 36 -8.01 -5.63 8.94
C THR A 36 -7.51 -4.61 7.92
N PRO A 37 -8.37 -3.79 7.29
CA PRO A 37 -7.89 -2.74 6.41
C PRO A 37 -6.88 -1.91 7.21
N ALA A 38 -5.69 -1.73 6.66
CA ALA A 38 -4.72 -0.82 7.25
C ALA A 38 -5.43 0.53 7.41
N SER A 39 -5.37 1.10 8.61
CA SER A 39 -5.89 2.44 8.82
C SER A 39 -5.13 3.39 7.90
N ALA A 40 -5.85 4.27 7.22
CA ALA A 40 -5.28 5.39 6.49
C ALA A 40 -4.27 6.12 7.39
N ALA A 41 -3.08 6.39 6.86
CA ALA A 41 -2.05 7.17 7.52
C ALA A 41 -2.26 8.66 7.24
N THR A 42 -1.70 9.50 8.12
CA THR A 42 -1.65 10.95 7.93
C THR A 42 -0.20 11.39 7.83
N PHE A 43 0.12 12.11 6.76
CA PHE A 43 1.43 12.73 6.55
C PHE A 43 1.32 14.23 6.75
N GLN A 44 2.37 14.86 7.27
CA GLN A 44 2.43 16.31 7.44
C GLN A 44 3.58 16.90 6.65
N ILE A 45 3.27 17.90 5.83
CA ILE A 45 4.21 18.76 5.11
C ILE A 45 4.18 20.13 5.79
N THR A 46 5.30 20.54 6.38
CA THR A 46 5.41 21.92 6.89
C THR A 46 5.72 22.86 5.72
N VAL A 47 5.03 23.99 5.63
CA VAL A 47 5.24 25.02 4.61
C VAL A 47 5.89 26.23 5.26
N GLY A 48 7.17 26.45 4.95
CA GLY A 48 7.91 27.64 5.39
C GLY A 48 8.03 28.68 4.29
N ASN A 49 8.89 29.69 4.51
CA ASN A 49 8.97 30.87 3.64
C ASN A 49 9.22 30.61 2.16
N ASN A 50 9.96 29.56 1.82
CA ASN A 50 10.35 29.23 0.44
C ASN A 50 10.78 27.75 0.37
N TRP A 51 10.15 26.90 1.18
CA TRP A 51 10.44 25.46 1.27
C TRP A 51 9.20 24.71 1.72
N PHE A 52 9.14 23.42 1.35
CA PHE A 52 8.17 22.45 1.80
C PHE A 52 8.89 21.34 2.58
N CYS A 53 8.22 20.70 3.53
CA CYS A 53 8.74 19.68 4.44
C CYS A 53 9.70 20.22 5.51
N ASP A 54 10.89 20.70 5.12
CA ASP A 54 11.82 21.37 6.03
C ASP A 54 12.77 22.32 5.30
N SER A 55 13.52 23.13 6.05
CA SER A 55 14.38 24.19 5.49
C SER A 55 15.56 23.70 4.65
N SER A 56 15.89 22.41 4.67
CA SER A 56 16.89 21.82 3.77
C SER A 56 16.40 21.76 2.31
N PHE A 57 15.08 21.83 2.07
CA PHE A 57 14.44 21.88 0.75
C PHE A 57 14.23 23.32 0.25
N GLN A 58 15.08 24.26 0.68
CA GLN A 58 15.03 25.66 0.27
C GLN A 58 15.05 25.82 -1.26
N ASN A 59 13.97 26.39 -1.82
CA ASN A 59 13.74 26.54 -3.27
C ASN A 59 13.72 25.21 -4.06
N GLY A 60 13.41 24.10 -3.38
CA GLY A 60 13.24 22.79 -3.99
C GLY A 60 11.85 22.21 -3.73
N ASP A 61 11.64 21.02 -4.28
CA ASP A 61 10.39 20.28 -4.17
C ASP A 61 10.46 19.29 -2.99
N CYS A 62 9.34 19.04 -2.33
CA CYS A 62 9.21 17.93 -1.40
C CYS A 62 8.34 16.84 -2.03
N GLU A 63 8.98 15.77 -2.50
CA GLU A 63 8.29 14.59 -3.04
C GLU A 63 7.88 13.67 -1.90
N LEU A 64 6.62 13.24 -1.91
CA LEU A 64 6.04 12.36 -0.91
C LEU A 64 5.29 11.22 -1.61
N GLU A 65 5.66 9.98 -1.32
CA GLU A 65 4.90 8.80 -1.71
C GLU A 65 3.89 8.44 -0.61
N VAL A 66 2.60 8.36 -0.97
CA VAL A 66 1.51 7.97 -0.06
C VAL A 66 0.72 6.81 -0.66
N ALA A 67 0.04 6.03 0.19
CA ALA A 67 -0.87 5.00 -0.26
C ALA A 67 -2.27 5.58 -0.55
N VAL A 68 -3.03 4.86 -1.37
CA VAL A 68 -4.44 5.19 -1.58
C VAL A 68 -5.21 5.12 -0.26
N GLY A 69 -5.96 6.18 0.03
CA GLY A 69 -6.73 6.35 1.26
C GLY A 69 -6.00 7.16 2.33
N ASP A 70 -4.71 7.47 2.16
CA ASP A 70 -3.97 8.30 3.10
C ASP A 70 -4.37 9.79 2.98
N GLU A 71 -4.09 10.55 4.03
CA GLU A 71 -4.29 12.00 4.08
C GLU A 71 -2.94 12.72 4.16
N VAL A 72 -2.79 13.81 3.39
CA VAL A 72 -1.67 14.75 3.53
C VAL A 72 -2.20 16.05 4.13
N THR A 73 -1.47 16.54 5.13
CA THR A 73 -1.73 17.79 5.82
C THR A 73 -0.61 18.78 5.53
N TRP A 74 -0.94 19.99 5.10
CA TRP A 74 0.01 21.09 4.97
C TRP A 74 -0.14 22.01 6.16
N LEU A 75 0.89 22.11 7.00
CA LEU A 75 0.96 23.04 8.11
C LEU A 75 1.71 24.29 7.66
N PHE A 76 1.01 25.41 7.53
CA PHE A 76 1.61 26.68 7.16
C PHE A 76 2.26 27.31 8.39
N ASP A 77 3.57 27.52 8.31
CA ASP A 77 4.42 28.18 9.30
C ASP A 77 5.39 29.13 8.58
N SER A 78 4.81 30.11 7.88
CA SER A 78 5.55 31.03 7.01
C SER A 78 5.27 32.49 7.37
N ALA A 79 6.29 33.32 7.22
CA ALA A 79 6.20 34.77 7.31
C ALA A 79 5.72 35.42 5.99
N VAL A 80 5.65 34.64 4.90
CA VAL A 80 5.14 35.10 3.59
C VAL A 80 3.95 34.24 3.15
N THR A 81 3.15 34.77 2.24
CA THR A 81 1.92 34.11 1.79
C THR A 81 2.24 33.02 0.78
N HIS A 82 1.69 31.82 1.01
CA HIS A 82 1.76 30.67 0.11
C HIS A 82 0.39 30.12 -0.23
N THR A 83 0.36 29.26 -1.24
CA THR A 83 -0.80 28.44 -1.63
C THR A 83 -0.32 27.01 -1.84
N THR A 84 -1.16 26.03 -1.51
CA THR A 84 -1.05 24.67 -2.03
C THR A 84 -2.24 24.47 -2.96
N THR A 85 -1.97 24.12 -4.22
CA THR A 85 -2.99 24.06 -5.27
C THR A 85 -2.67 22.86 -6.16
N GLU A 86 -3.68 22.02 -6.39
CA GLU A 86 -3.62 20.99 -7.43
C GLU A 86 -4.40 21.45 -8.65
N CYS A 87 -3.89 21.13 -9.83
CA CYS A 87 -4.56 21.43 -11.09
C CYS A 87 -4.76 20.18 -11.95
N THR A 88 -5.73 20.22 -12.85
CA THR A 88 -5.95 19.18 -13.89
C THR A 88 -4.78 19.00 -14.89
N GLY A 89 -3.67 19.71 -14.67
CA GLY A 89 -2.48 19.79 -15.50
C GLY A 89 -1.47 20.73 -14.84
N ALA A 90 -0.60 21.40 -15.61
CA ALA A 90 0.36 22.34 -15.03
C ALA A 90 -0.35 23.61 -14.51
N CYS A 91 -0.26 23.88 -13.21
CA CYS A 91 -0.78 25.11 -12.59
C CYS A 91 -0.16 26.40 -13.15
N GLY A 92 0.98 26.32 -13.86
CA GLY A 92 1.70 27.46 -14.41
C GLY A 92 1.15 28.04 -15.72
N SER A 93 0.16 27.42 -16.36
CA SER A 93 -0.30 27.87 -17.70
C SER A 93 -1.18 29.13 -17.65
N VAL A 94 -1.76 29.49 -16.50
CA VAL A 94 -2.32 30.81 -16.24
C VAL A 94 -2.37 31.03 -14.73
N ILE A 95 -1.49 31.88 -14.18
CA ILE A 95 -1.65 32.36 -12.80
C ILE A 95 -3.00 33.07 -12.73
N GLY A 96 -4.00 32.37 -12.19
CA GLY A 96 -5.35 32.89 -12.03
C GLY A 96 -6.40 32.35 -13.01
N ASP A 97 -6.17 31.23 -13.70
CA ASP A 97 -7.30 30.46 -14.26
C ASP A 97 -7.89 29.55 -13.17
N PRO A 98 -9.02 29.91 -12.55
CA PRO A 98 -9.67 29.06 -11.56
C PRO A 98 -10.23 27.78 -12.19
N GLY A 99 -10.42 27.73 -13.51
CA GLY A 99 -11.01 26.59 -14.21
C GLY A 99 -10.13 25.35 -14.23
N SER A 100 -8.81 25.49 -14.04
CA SER A 100 -7.88 24.36 -14.01
C SER A 100 -7.64 23.80 -12.61
N ARG A 101 -8.06 24.48 -11.54
CA ARG A 101 -7.79 24.09 -10.15
C ARG A 101 -8.74 22.99 -9.70
N LEU A 102 -8.19 21.88 -9.24
CA LEU A 102 -8.95 20.80 -8.60
C LEU A 102 -9.23 21.13 -7.13
N TRP A 103 -8.23 21.64 -6.43
CA TRP A 103 -8.35 22.14 -5.06
C TRP A 103 -7.27 23.19 -4.78
N ASP A 104 -7.53 24.06 -3.79
CA ASP A 104 -6.68 25.21 -3.45
C ASP A 104 -6.84 25.57 -1.97
N SER A 105 -5.74 25.80 -1.26
CA SER A 105 -5.75 26.27 0.12
C SER A 105 -6.26 27.72 0.27
N GLY A 106 -6.22 28.49 -0.81
CA GLY A 106 -6.18 29.94 -0.76
C GLY A 106 -4.85 30.47 -0.22
N PRO A 107 -4.61 31.78 -0.30
CA PRO A 107 -3.42 32.40 0.27
C PRO A 107 -3.38 32.24 1.80
N MET A 108 -2.35 31.57 2.31
CA MET A 108 -2.15 31.28 3.73
C MET A 108 -0.73 31.66 4.18
N THR A 109 -0.62 32.22 5.39
CA THR A 109 0.65 32.37 6.13
C THR A 109 0.73 31.41 7.31
N SER A 110 -0.42 31.04 7.86
CA SER A 110 -0.57 30.06 8.94
C SER A 110 -1.87 29.27 8.82
N GLY A 111 -1.92 28.09 9.45
CA GLY A 111 -3.09 27.21 9.45
C GLY A 111 -2.79 25.84 8.85
N ILE A 112 -3.86 25.05 8.61
CA ILE A 112 -3.76 23.69 8.09
C ILE A 112 -4.69 23.51 6.89
N LEU A 113 -4.18 22.87 5.84
CA LEU A 113 -4.98 22.24 4.78
C LEU A 113 -4.83 20.72 4.90
N SER A 114 -5.91 19.97 4.74
CA SER A 114 -5.89 18.50 4.65
C SER A 114 -6.47 18.05 3.31
N GLN A 115 -5.85 17.07 2.65
CA GLN A 115 -6.40 16.41 1.47
C GLN A 115 -6.19 14.89 1.55
N SER A 116 -7.25 14.14 1.31
CA SER A 116 -7.22 12.68 1.18
C SER A 116 -6.94 12.26 -0.27
N PHE A 117 -6.13 11.23 -0.45
CA PHE A 117 -5.70 10.73 -1.75
C PHE A 117 -6.31 9.35 -2.03
N ASP A 118 -7.56 9.34 -2.51
CA ASP A 118 -8.33 8.09 -2.72
C ASP A 118 -8.14 7.46 -4.11
N THR A 119 -7.33 8.08 -4.97
CA THR A 119 -7.06 7.60 -6.33
C THR A 119 -5.56 7.56 -6.60
N PRO A 120 -5.02 6.47 -7.18
CA PRO A 120 -3.63 6.44 -7.62
C PRO A 120 -3.34 7.54 -8.65
N GLY A 121 -2.22 8.23 -8.51
CA GLY A 121 -1.82 9.29 -9.43
C GLY A 121 -0.59 10.04 -8.95
N VAL A 122 -0.17 11.01 -9.77
CA VAL A 122 0.83 12.02 -9.41
C VAL A 122 0.10 13.35 -9.36
N PHE A 123 0.32 14.08 -8.26
CA PHE A 123 -0.32 15.35 -7.91
C PHE A 123 0.79 16.39 -7.75
N GLN A 124 0.56 17.64 -8.20
CA GLN A 124 1.54 18.72 -8.30
C GLN A 124 0.95 20.08 -7.95
#